data_AF-A0A645FXR8-F1
#
_entry.id   AF-A0A645FXR8-F1
#
_cell.length_a   1.000
_cell.length_b   1.000
_cell.length_c   1.000
_cell.angle_alpha   90.00
_cell.angle_beta   90.00
_cell.angle_gamma   90.00
#
_symmetry.space_group_name_H-M   'P 1'
#
loop_
_entity.id
_entity.type
_entity.pdbx_description
1 polymer ?
#
loop_
_entity_poly.entity_id
_entity_poly.type
_entity_poly.pdbx_seq_one_letter_code
_entity_poly.pdbx_strand_id
1 'polypeptide(L)'
;MRDITLRFALDSAARLGRAGRDAVRRLTDYVTLTLPGMEGFEQPLDQTGEEIFTGYGVRAVRLSSDPAGRTFYIENSGNTAVRVDTFGHTRVDGESYGENIPLYAEVFPGSAAYARLFDYIPTIEPQAKEISFYISVIDMDENRLLGRSAERITLTLPTGE
;
A
#
# COMPACT_ATOMS: atom_id res chain seq x y z
N MET A 1 -6.94 -12.31 -26.26
CA MET A 1 -7.90 -11.41 -25.64
C MET A 1 -7.79 -11.62 -24.13
N ARG A 2 -7.59 -10.55 -23.36
CA ARG A 2 -7.62 -10.63 -21.88
C ARG A 2 -8.67 -9.67 -21.39
N ASP A 3 -9.53 -10.17 -20.51
CA ASP A 3 -10.56 -9.37 -19.86
C ASP A 3 -9.99 -8.79 -18.57
N ILE A 4 -9.96 -7.46 -18.49
CA ILE A 4 -9.60 -6.75 -17.27
C ILE A 4 -10.90 -6.31 -16.62
N THR A 5 -11.18 -6.85 -15.44
CA THR A 5 -12.36 -6.50 -14.67
C THR A 5 -11.96 -5.43 -13.66
N LEU A 6 -12.42 -4.20 -13.89
CA LEU A 6 -12.20 -3.06 -13.01
C LEU A 6 -13.46 -2.79 -12.20
N ARG A 7 -13.29 -2.33 -10.96
CA ARG A 7 -14.38 -1.78 -10.16
C ARG A 7 -13.95 -0.45 -9.59
N PHE A 8 -14.75 0.59 -9.82
CA PHE A 8 -14.42 1.93 -9.39
C PHE A 8 -15.18 2.25 -8.12
N ALA A 9 -14.53 2.92 -7.17
CA ALA A 9 -15.22 3.56 -6.07
C ALA A 9 -15.53 5.00 -6.48
N LEU A 10 -16.82 5.32 -6.59
CA LEU A 10 -17.25 6.69 -6.76
C LEU A 10 -17.29 7.36 -5.39
N ASP A 11 -16.35 8.27 -5.18
CA ASP A 11 -16.35 9.15 -4.02
C ASP A 11 -17.14 10.42 -4.33
N SER A 12 -18.30 10.55 -3.70
CA SER A 12 -19.17 11.72 -3.81
C SER A 12 -18.50 13.01 -3.30
N ALA A 13 -17.44 12.92 -2.49
CA ALA A 13 -16.73 14.04 -1.90
C ALA A 13 -15.92 14.84 -2.94
N ALA A 14 -15.45 14.20 -4.02
CA ALA A 14 -14.64 14.84 -5.06
C ALA A 14 -15.41 15.92 -5.85
N ARG A 15 -16.74 15.84 -5.92
CA ARG A 15 -17.59 16.81 -6.63
C ARG A 15 -17.98 18.05 -5.81
N LEU A 16 -17.84 18.00 -4.48
CA LEU A 16 -18.37 19.03 -3.57
C LEU A 16 -17.28 19.73 -2.73
N GLY A 17 -16.01 19.37 -2.89
CA GLY A 17 -14.89 20.01 -2.19
C GLY A 17 -14.95 19.86 -0.66
N ARG A 18 -15.67 18.86 -0.14
CA ARG A 18 -15.80 18.59 1.30
C ARG A 18 -15.01 17.34 1.67
N ALA A 19 -13.89 17.52 2.36
CA ALA A 19 -13.20 16.43 3.03
C ALA A 19 -13.91 16.17 4.38
N GLY A 20 -14.43 14.95 4.58
CA GLY A 20 -15.11 14.57 5.81
C GLY A 20 -15.41 13.07 5.88
N ARG A 21 -15.55 12.55 7.11
CA ARG A 21 -15.70 11.12 7.45
C ARG A 21 -16.97 10.42 6.93
N ASP A 22 -17.86 11.15 6.25
CA ASP A 22 -19.15 10.63 5.74
C ASP A 22 -19.18 10.48 4.20
N ALA A 23 -18.02 10.29 3.57
CA ALA A 23 -17.96 9.96 2.15
C ALA A 23 -18.55 8.56 1.92
N VAL A 24 -19.84 8.50 1.58
CA VAL A 24 -20.47 7.25 1.12
C VAL A 24 -19.80 6.86 -0.19
N ARG A 25 -18.87 5.91 -0.11
CA ARG A 25 -18.20 5.31 -1.27
C ARG A 25 -19.21 4.37 -1.94
N ARG A 26 -19.66 4.74 -3.14
CA ARG A 26 -20.48 3.85 -3.95
C ARG A 26 -19.57 3.10 -4.91
N LEU A 27 -19.47 1.78 -4.73
CA LEU A 27 -18.81 0.94 -5.72
C LEU A 27 -19.67 0.89 -6.99
N THR A 28 -19.06 1.09 -8.15
CA THR A 28 -19.70 0.86 -9.44
C THR A 28 -19.91 -0.64 -9.64
N ASP A 29 -20.70 -0.97 -10.65
CA ASP A 29 -20.65 -2.31 -11.23
C ASP A 29 -19.27 -2.56 -11.85
N TYR A 30 -18.93 -3.84 -12.01
CA TYR A 30 -17.70 -4.22 -12.67
C TYR A 30 -17.74 -3.79 -14.13
N VAL A 31 -16.67 -3.15 -14.59
CA VAL A 31 -16.45 -2.84 -15.99
C VAL A 31 -15.41 -3.82 -16.49
N THR A 32 -15.80 -4.68 -17.43
CA THR A 32 -14.88 -5.56 -18.13
C THR A 32 -14.38 -4.83 -19.38
N LEU A 33 -13.10 -4.49 -19.38
CA LEU A 33 -12.41 -3.96 -20.54
C LEU A 33 -11.73 -5.12 -21.28
N THR A 34 -12.13 -5.32 -22.52
CA THR A 34 -11.52 -6.31 -23.39
C THR A 34 -10.46 -5.61 -24.24
N LEU A 35 -9.19 -5.82 -23.93
CA LEU A 35 -8.07 -5.18 -24.63
C LEU A 35 -7.58 -6.05 -25.79
N PRO A 36 -7.71 -5.59 -27.06
CA PRO A 36 -7.15 -6.32 -28.20
C PRO A 36 -5.61 -6.27 -28.15
N GLY A 37 -4.95 -7.37 -28.50
CA GLY A 37 -3.48 -7.46 -28.52
C GLY A 37 -2.80 -7.80 -27.19
N MET A 38 -3.56 -8.02 -26.11
CA MET A 38 -3.02 -8.45 -24.80
C MET A 38 -3.17 -9.96 -24.54
N GLU A 39 -3.39 -10.76 -25.58
CA GLU A 39 -3.43 -12.23 -25.48
C GLU A 39 -2.04 -12.74 -25.09
N GLY A 40 -1.93 -13.38 -23.91
CA GLY A 40 -0.64 -13.82 -23.38
C GLY A 40 0.23 -12.71 -22.79
N PHE A 41 -0.26 -11.46 -22.72
CA PHE A 41 0.43 -10.38 -22.02
C PHE A 41 0.21 -10.57 -20.51
N GLU A 42 1.18 -11.19 -19.85
CA GLU A 42 1.41 -11.00 -18.44
C GLU A 42 2.20 -9.70 -18.30
N GLN A 43 1.59 -8.66 -17.71
CA GLN A 43 2.40 -7.56 -17.19
C GLN A 43 3.23 -8.19 -16.08
N PRO A 44 4.57 -8.32 -16.23
CA PRO A 44 5.37 -8.83 -15.15
C PRO A 44 5.18 -7.85 -14.00
N LEU A 45 4.53 -8.32 -12.94
CA LEU A 45 4.54 -7.63 -11.68
C LEU A 45 6.01 -7.60 -11.28
N ASP A 46 6.63 -6.42 -11.24
CA ASP A 46 7.93 -6.34 -10.63
C ASP A 46 7.73 -6.67 -9.15
N GLN A 47 8.37 -7.75 -8.72
CA GLN A 47 8.37 -8.28 -7.36
C GLN A 47 9.80 -8.33 -6.81
N THR A 48 10.77 -7.80 -7.57
CA THR A 48 12.19 -7.92 -7.26
C THR A 48 12.69 -6.71 -6.49
N GLY A 49 13.38 -6.96 -5.38
CA GLY A 49 13.96 -5.92 -4.56
C GLY A 49 14.23 -6.40 -3.13
N GLU A 50 14.18 -5.47 -2.19
CA GLU A 50 14.46 -5.72 -0.79
C GLU A 50 13.18 -6.18 -0.07
N GLU A 51 13.17 -7.40 0.46
CA GLU A 51 12.07 -7.86 1.32
C GLU A 51 12.16 -7.14 2.66
N ILE A 52 11.18 -6.26 2.93
CA ILE A 52 11.15 -5.46 4.17
C ILE A 52 10.28 -6.10 5.25
N PHE A 53 9.39 -7.02 4.86
CA PHE A 53 8.49 -7.69 5.77
C PHE A 53 7.94 -8.99 5.17
N THR A 54 7.93 -10.04 5.99
CA THR A 54 7.26 -11.31 5.70
C THR A 54 6.60 -11.79 7.00
N GLY A 55 5.31 -12.09 6.95
CA GLY A 55 4.58 -12.56 8.12
C GLY A 55 3.07 -12.48 7.96
N TYR A 56 2.36 -13.34 8.69
CA TYR A 56 0.88 -13.34 8.74
C TYR A 56 0.21 -13.47 7.36
N GLY A 57 0.83 -14.21 6.43
CA GLY A 57 0.34 -14.36 5.05
C GLY A 57 0.67 -13.18 4.13
N VAL A 58 1.38 -12.17 4.62
CA VAL A 58 1.77 -10.97 3.86
C VAL A 58 3.27 -10.98 3.58
N ARG A 59 3.63 -10.60 2.35
CA ARG A 59 4.99 -10.30 1.93
C ARG A 59 5.05 -8.88 1.38
N ALA A 60 5.98 -8.05 1.85
CA ALA A 60 6.20 -6.71 1.35
C ALA A 60 7.64 -6.56 0.85
N VAL A 61 7.78 -6.12 -0.40
CA VAL A 61 9.06 -5.94 -1.10
C VAL A 61 9.18 -4.50 -1.57
N ARG A 62 10.24 -3.82 -1.17
CA ARG A 62 10.64 -2.52 -1.73
C ARG A 62 11.24 -2.76 -3.11
N LEU A 63 10.64 -2.19 -4.15
CA LEU A 63 10.99 -2.50 -5.52
C LEU A 63 12.34 -1.92 -5.91
N SER A 64 13.15 -2.74 -6.58
CA SER A 64 14.43 -2.33 -7.16
C SER A 64 14.29 -1.52 -8.44
N SER A 65 13.18 -1.66 -9.17
CA SER A 65 12.90 -0.86 -10.36
C SER A 65 12.54 0.59 -10.07
N ASP A 66 12.19 0.91 -8.81
CA ASP A 66 11.95 2.28 -8.39
C ASP A 66 13.27 2.89 -7.86
N PRO A 67 13.97 3.74 -8.64
CA PRO A 67 15.22 4.34 -8.19
C PRO A 67 15.03 5.29 -7.00
N ALA A 68 13.81 5.78 -6.78
CA ALA A 68 13.47 6.55 -5.58
C ALA A 68 13.16 5.64 -4.38
N GLY A 69 13.09 4.32 -4.57
CA GLY A 69 12.83 3.34 -3.52
C GLY A 69 11.58 3.67 -2.70
N ARG A 70 10.53 4.22 -3.32
CA ARG A 70 9.29 4.62 -2.64
C ARG A 70 8.15 3.66 -2.91
N THR A 71 8.32 2.73 -3.84
CA THR A 71 7.29 1.80 -4.27
C THR A 71 7.50 0.43 -3.63
N PHE A 72 6.40 -0.13 -3.11
CA PHE A 72 6.35 -1.42 -2.44
C PHE A 72 5.37 -2.33 -3.16
N TYR A 73 5.81 -3.53 -3.48
CA TYR A 73 4.94 -4.64 -3.81
C TYR A 73 4.49 -5.32 -2.51
N ILE A 74 3.18 -5.43 -2.31
CA ILE A 74 2.59 -6.05 -1.12
C ILE A 74 1.66 -7.15 -1.58
N GLU A 75 1.97 -8.38 -1.19
CA GLU A 75 1.26 -9.60 -1.57
C GLU A 75 0.58 -10.22 -0.35
N ASN A 76 -0.65 -10.68 -0.53
CA ASN A 76 -1.39 -11.44 0.46
C ASN A 76 -1.62 -12.87 -0.05
N SER A 77 -0.84 -13.80 0.46
CA SER A 77 -0.98 -15.25 0.25
C SER A 77 -1.90 -15.91 1.29
N GLY A 78 -2.41 -15.13 2.24
CA GLY A 78 -3.37 -15.57 3.26
C GLY A 78 -4.79 -15.72 2.72
N ASN A 79 -5.69 -16.14 3.62
CA ASN A 79 -7.09 -16.45 3.29
C ASN A 79 -8.08 -15.31 3.64
N THR A 80 -7.64 -14.27 4.34
CA THR A 80 -8.49 -13.13 4.73
C THR A 80 -8.01 -11.84 4.08
N ALA A 81 -8.92 -10.89 3.87
CA ALA A 81 -8.56 -9.57 3.38
C ALA A 81 -7.81 -8.82 4.48
N VAL A 82 -6.65 -8.25 4.14
CA VAL A 82 -5.78 -7.59 5.12
C VAL A 82 -5.54 -6.14 4.77
N ARG A 83 -5.46 -5.32 5.82
CA ARG A 83 -4.89 -4.00 5.77
C ARG A 83 -3.48 -4.05 6.32
N VAL A 84 -2.53 -3.62 5.50
CA VAL A 84 -1.14 -3.39 5.86
C VAL A 84 -0.99 -1.90 6.13
N ASP A 85 -0.74 -1.52 7.37
CA ASP A 85 -0.50 -0.13 7.73
C ASP A 85 0.71 0.02 8.66
N THR A 86 1.31 1.21 8.65
CA THR A 86 2.43 1.56 9.54
C THR A 86 1.99 2.52 10.63
N PHE A 87 0.75 2.37 11.11
CA PHE A 87 0.20 3.32 12.08
C PHE A 87 0.96 3.26 13.41
N GLY A 88 1.47 4.42 13.82
CA GLY A 88 2.11 4.65 15.11
C GLY A 88 3.61 4.32 15.14
N HIS A 89 4.35 5.08 15.94
CA HIS A 89 5.81 4.94 16.15
C HIS A 89 6.68 5.15 14.90
N THR A 90 6.18 5.90 13.91
CA THR A 90 6.99 6.37 12.79
C THR A 90 8.05 7.35 13.28
N ARG A 91 9.29 7.17 12.84
CA ARG A 91 10.39 8.10 13.09
C ARG A 91 11.07 8.47 11.79
N VAL A 92 11.61 9.68 11.76
CA VAL A 92 12.28 10.29 10.62
C VAL A 92 13.58 10.89 11.15
N ASP A 93 14.73 10.46 10.64
CA ASP A 93 16.06 10.84 11.15
C ASP A 93 16.19 10.69 12.68
N GLY A 94 15.64 9.60 13.22
CA GLY A 94 15.62 9.32 14.66
C GLY A 94 14.56 10.09 15.47
N GLU A 95 13.90 11.10 14.91
CA GLU A 95 12.90 11.91 15.60
C GLU A 95 11.48 11.36 15.40
N SER A 96 10.60 11.55 16.40
CA SER A 96 9.21 11.11 16.31
C SER A 96 8.47 11.87 15.22
N TYR A 97 7.85 11.16 14.27
CA TYR A 97 7.08 11.75 13.17
C TYR A 97 5.58 11.54 13.34
N GLY A 98 5.11 11.71 14.59
CA GLY A 98 3.69 11.69 14.95
C GLY A 98 2.96 10.39 14.62
N GLU A 99 1.64 10.50 14.41
CA GLU A 99 0.75 9.39 14.00
C GLU A 99 0.73 9.18 12.48
N ASN A 100 1.83 9.50 11.79
CA ASN A 100 1.89 9.35 10.34
C ASN A 100 1.85 7.87 9.94
N ILE A 101 1.28 7.59 8.77
CA ILE A 101 1.12 6.26 8.18
C ILE A 101 1.88 6.23 6.84
N PRO A 102 3.22 6.10 6.87
CA PRO A 102 4.04 6.06 5.66
C PRO A 102 3.62 5.01 4.63
N LEU A 103 3.18 3.82 5.07
CA LEU A 103 2.76 2.76 4.17
C LEU A 103 1.36 2.30 4.54
N TYR A 104 0.50 2.24 3.53
CA TYR A 104 -0.88 1.78 3.65
C TYR A 104 -1.24 0.98 2.41
N ALA A 105 -1.80 -0.22 2.60
CA ALA A 105 -2.39 -1.01 1.53
C ALA A 105 -3.51 -1.89 2.05
N GLU A 106 -4.55 -2.06 1.24
CA GLU A 106 -5.59 -3.06 1.44
C GLU A 106 -5.41 -4.14 0.37
N VAL A 107 -5.25 -5.40 0.81
CA VAL A 107 -4.89 -6.51 -0.08
C VAL A 107 -5.79 -7.71 0.17
N PHE A 108 -6.58 -8.08 -0.84
CA PHE A 108 -7.48 -9.24 -0.80
C PHE A 108 -6.71 -10.57 -0.85
N PRO A 109 -7.32 -11.69 -0.41
CA PRO A 109 -6.70 -13.02 -0.49
C PRO A 109 -6.22 -13.35 -1.90
N GLY A 110 -5.02 -13.91 -2.02
CA GLY A 110 -4.41 -14.32 -3.30
C GLY A 110 -4.10 -13.17 -4.25
N SER A 111 -4.12 -11.92 -3.77
CA SER A 111 -3.90 -10.71 -4.57
C SER A 111 -2.65 -9.96 -4.11
N ALA A 112 -2.26 -8.97 -4.90
CA ALA A 112 -1.18 -8.05 -4.56
C ALA A 112 -1.57 -6.60 -4.88
N ALA A 113 -0.90 -5.66 -4.23
CA ALA A 113 -1.03 -4.23 -4.44
C ALA A 113 0.35 -3.57 -4.54
N TYR A 114 0.38 -2.45 -5.26
CA TYR A 114 1.51 -1.53 -5.21
C TYR A 114 1.14 -0.35 -4.32
N ALA A 115 1.98 -0.07 -3.34
CA ALA A 115 1.81 1.05 -2.43
C ALA A 115 3.04 1.95 -2.48
N ARG A 116 2.82 3.27 -2.48
CA ARG A 116 3.90 4.25 -2.43
C ARG A 116 4.02 4.81 -1.02
N LEU A 117 5.25 5.07 -0.57
CA LEU A 117 5.51 5.77 0.69
C LEU A 117 4.83 7.13 0.69
N PHE A 118 4.14 7.45 1.79
CA PHE A 118 3.41 8.67 2.07
C PHE A 118 2.24 8.99 1.11
N ASP A 119 1.70 7.98 0.42
CA ASP A 119 0.61 8.19 -0.56
C ASP A 119 -0.79 8.30 0.09
N TYR A 120 -0.99 7.66 1.25
CA TYR A 120 -2.31 7.55 1.88
C TYR A 120 -2.81 8.85 2.52
N ILE A 121 -1.94 9.58 3.21
CA ILE A 121 -2.23 10.94 3.68
C ILE A 121 -1.21 11.85 3.01
N PRO A 122 -1.60 12.65 2.01
CA PRO A 122 -0.72 13.61 1.37
C PRO A 122 -0.38 14.72 2.37
N THR A 123 0.60 14.45 3.22
CA THR A 123 1.31 15.42 4.04
C THR A 123 2.57 15.86 3.30
N ILE A 124 3.24 16.89 3.82
CA ILE A 124 4.58 17.24 3.36
C ILE A 124 5.47 16.02 3.64
N GLU A 125 5.94 15.37 2.57
CA GLU A 125 6.94 14.31 2.67
C GLU A 125 8.15 14.86 3.44
N PRO A 126 8.64 14.18 4.48
CA PRO A 126 9.73 14.69 5.27
C PRO A 126 11.01 14.78 4.41
N GLN A 127 11.72 15.91 4.50
CA GLN A 127 13.09 15.99 4.01
C GLN A 127 14.00 15.30 5.02
N ALA A 128 14.26 14.01 4.79
CA ALA A 128 15.01 13.17 5.71
C ALA A 128 15.84 12.13 4.98
N LYS A 129 16.83 11.58 5.69
CA LYS A 129 17.73 10.55 5.18
C LYS A 129 17.20 9.16 5.49
N GLU A 130 16.51 8.99 6.61
CA GLU A 130 15.95 7.71 7.02
C GLU A 130 14.53 7.86 7.55
N ILE A 131 13.75 6.81 7.33
CA ILE A 131 12.46 6.60 7.96
C ILE A 131 12.46 5.24 8.65
N SER A 132 11.87 5.16 9.83
CA SER A 132 11.67 3.88 10.49
C SER A 132 10.27 3.74 11.06
N PHE A 133 9.69 2.55 10.95
CA PHE A 133 8.32 2.25 11.36
C PHE A 133 8.14 0.75 11.62
N TYR A 134 7.02 0.38 12.20
CA TYR A 134 6.58 -1.02 12.25
C TYR A 134 5.50 -1.25 11.21
N ILE A 135 5.44 -2.43 10.61
CA ILE A 135 4.33 -2.85 9.76
C ILE A 135 3.34 -3.63 10.62
N SER A 136 2.08 -3.20 10.64
CA SER A 136 0.96 -3.89 11.25
C SER A 136 0.10 -4.54 10.15
N VAL A 137 -0.29 -5.80 10.39
CA VAL A 137 -1.21 -6.55 9.52
C VAL A 137 -2.52 -6.74 10.27
N ILE A 138 -3.60 -6.26 9.68
CA ILE A 138 -4.92 -6.19 10.31
C ILE A 138 -5.90 -6.94 9.43
N ASP A 139 -6.66 -7.85 10.04
CA ASP A 139 -7.81 -8.49 9.40
C ASP A 139 -8.90 -7.45 9.17
N MET A 140 -9.32 -7.25 7.92
CA MET A 140 -10.27 -6.21 7.56
C MET A 140 -11.70 -6.56 7.96
N ASP A 141 -12.05 -7.85 7.97
CA ASP A 141 -13.41 -8.31 8.24
C ASP A 141 -13.68 -8.30 9.75
N GLU A 142 -12.70 -8.77 10.54
CA GLU A 142 -12.79 -8.79 12.01
C GLU A 142 -12.31 -7.48 12.65
N ASN A 143 -11.68 -6.58 11.87
CA ASN A 143 -10.98 -5.39 12.36
C ASN A 143 -10.03 -5.72 13.53
N ARG A 144 -9.25 -6.79 13.37
CA ARG A 144 -8.37 -7.36 14.40
C ARG A 144 -6.91 -7.33 13.96
N LEU A 145 -6.02 -6.91 14.86
CA LEU A 145 -4.58 -7.01 14.62
C LEU A 145 -4.17 -8.48 14.56
N LEU A 146 -3.68 -8.92 13.41
CA LEU A 146 -3.08 -10.26 13.23
C LEU A 146 -1.66 -10.28 13.78
N GLY A 147 -0.92 -9.19 13.56
CA GLY A 147 0.36 -8.98 14.19
C GLY A 147 1.12 -7.78 13.63
N ARG A 148 2.38 -7.67 14.03
CA ARG A 148 3.26 -6.56 13.71
C ARG A 148 4.68 -7.08 13.44
N SER A 149 5.46 -6.36 12.64
CA SER A 149 6.89 -6.64 12.50
C SER A 149 7.57 -6.67 13.88
N ALA A 150 8.36 -7.73 14.13
CA ALA A 150 9.03 -7.91 15.42
C ALA A 150 10.07 -6.80 15.66
N GLU A 151 10.77 -6.42 14.60
CA GLU A 151 11.74 -5.34 14.61
C GLU A 151 11.20 -4.11 13.86
N ARG A 152 11.82 -2.96 14.13
CA ARG A 152 11.51 -1.73 13.42
C ARG A 152 12.19 -1.78 12.06
N ILE A 153 11.40 -1.62 11.01
CA ILE A 153 11.89 -1.51 9.64
C ILE A 153 12.48 -0.11 9.49
N THR A 154 13.71 -0.03 9.00
CA THR A 154 14.41 1.24 8.75
C THR A 154 14.81 1.30 7.30
N LEU A 155 14.40 2.37 6.61
CA LEU A 155 14.62 2.58 5.20
C LEU A 155 15.38 3.86 4.97
N THR A 156 16.41 3.81 4.15
CA THR A 156 17.05 5.02 3.62
C THR A 156 16.12 5.66 2.58
N LEU A 157 15.81 6.94 2.78
CA LEU A 157 15.12 7.76 1.80
C LEU A 157 16.14 8.33 0.81
N PRO A 158 15.91 8.28 -0.50
CA PRO A 158 16.74 9.04 -1.42
C PRO A 158 16.52 10.51 -1.13
N THR A 159 17.60 11.21 -0.81
CA THR A 159 17.63 12.66 -0.73
C THR A 159 17.11 13.22 -2.05
N GLY A 160 16.01 13.97 -1.99
CA GLY A 160 15.57 14.75 -3.14
C GLY A 160 16.66 15.75 -3.48
N GLU A 161 17.28 15.61 -4.64
CA GLU A 161 17.97 16.72 -5.31
C GLU A 161 16.95 17.68 -5.92
#